data_AF-A0A0M2GJE9-F1
#
_entry.id   AF-A0A0M2GJE9-F1
#
_cell.length_a   1.000
_cell.length_b   1.000
_cell.length_c   1.000
_cell.angle_alpha   90.00
_cell.angle_beta   90.00
_cell.angle_gamma   90.00
#
_symmetry.space_group_name_H-M   'P 1'
#
loop_
_entity.id
_entity.type
_entity.pdbx_description
1 polymer ?
#
loop_
_entity_poly.entity_id
_entity_poly.type
_entity_poly.pdbx_seq_one_letter_code
_entity_poly.pdbx_strand_id
1 'polypeptide(L)'
;MGVAPAPFGPGAEFGRPGPGHAHWLRVVRETAEDLATDAVARDQAGKPPAYEEHAEISVLVAMAEAAASRAAQESTARALDIIGAHSASARLGFDRFWRNARTHTLYEPVGPRLRDVGDYFLNGAHPPFVLPD
;
A
#
# COMPACT_ATOMS: atom_id res chain seq x y z
N MET A 1 -4.32 48.49 13.47
CA MET A 1 -4.19 47.82 12.16
C MET A 1 -4.71 46.41 12.31
N GLY A 2 -5.92 46.12 11.83
CA GLY A 2 -6.50 44.78 11.86
C GLY A 2 -6.68 44.29 10.42
N VAL A 3 -5.95 43.25 10.03
CA VAL A 3 -6.11 42.59 8.74
C VAL A 3 -7.31 41.65 8.86
N ALA A 4 -8.38 41.92 8.11
CA ALA A 4 -9.49 41.00 7.98
C ALA A 4 -9.04 39.75 7.20
N PRO A 5 -9.38 38.51 7.62
CA PRO A 5 -9.13 37.34 6.81
C PRO A 5 -10.04 37.34 5.58
N ALA A 6 -9.47 37.05 4.42
CA ALA A 6 -10.20 36.94 3.16
C ALA A 6 -11.26 35.82 3.22
N PRO A 7 -12.43 35.98 2.58
CA PRO A 7 -13.44 34.92 2.54
C PRO A 7 -12.93 33.75 1.69
N PHE A 8 -12.92 32.55 2.27
CA PHE A 8 -12.77 31.30 1.53
C PHE A 8 -13.95 31.16 0.57
N GLY A 9 -13.69 31.21 -0.73
CA GLY A 9 -14.70 30.97 -1.76
C GLY A 9 -15.18 29.52 -1.73
N PRO A 10 -16.49 29.26 -1.95
CA PRO A 10 -16.99 27.90 -2.09
C PRO A 10 -16.65 27.41 -3.50
N GLY A 11 -15.72 26.47 -3.62
CA GLY A 11 -15.39 25.90 -4.94
C GLY A 11 -14.06 25.17 -5.07
N ALA A 12 -13.29 24.98 -3.99
CA ALA A 12 -12.13 24.11 -4.06
C ALA A 12 -12.61 22.65 -4.00
N GLU A 13 -12.57 21.96 -5.14
CA GLU A 13 -12.91 20.54 -5.31
C GLU A 13 -11.90 19.60 -4.61
N PHE A 14 -11.55 19.86 -3.35
CA PHE A 14 -10.78 18.96 -2.49
C PHE A 14 -11.70 17.87 -1.96
N GLY A 15 -12.15 16.98 -2.83
CA GLY A 15 -13.13 15.99 -2.42
C GLY A 15 -13.47 14.91 -3.43
N ARG A 16 -12.66 14.70 -4.49
CA ARG A 16 -12.81 13.43 -5.21
C ARG A 16 -12.42 12.32 -4.25
N PRO A 17 -13.33 11.41 -3.85
CA PRO A 17 -12.93 10.26 -3.08
C PRO A 17 -11.84 9.57 -3.90
N GLY A 18 -10.68 9.36 -3.26
CA GLY A 18 -9.63 8.54 -3.86
C GLY A 18 -10.22 7.19 -4.28
N PRO A 19 -9.53 6.46 -5.16
CA PRO A 19 -10.05 5.23 -5.70
C PRO A 19 -10.62 4.32 -4.60
N GLY A 20 -11.85 3.83 -4.80
CA GLY A 20 -12.54 3.04 -3.78
C GLY A 20 -11.81 1.73 -3.46
N HIS A 21 -12.20 1.06 -2.38
CA HIS A 21 -11.61 -0.23 -1.95
C HIS A 21 -11.50 -1.26 -3.09
N ALA A 22 -12.53 -1.36 -3.94
CA ALA A 22 -12.55 -2.27 -5.08
C ALA A 22 -11.49 -1.93 -6.15
N HIS A 23 -11.10 -0.67 -6.29
CA HIS A 23 -10.00 -0.28 -7.17
C HIS A 23 -8.67 -0.77 -6.61
N TRP A 24 -8.39 -0.51 -5.33
CA TRP A 24 -7.13 -0.93 -4.71
C TRP A 24 -6.99 -2.46 -4.66
N LEU A 25 -8.07 -3.20 -4.39
CA LEU A 25 -8.06 -4.67 -4.47
C LEU A 25 -7.76 -5.18 -5.88
N ARG A 26 -8.21 -4.46 -6.91
CA ARG A 26 -7.89 -4.80 -8.30
C ARG A 26 -6.41 -4.56 -8.57
N VAL A 27 -5.90 -3.39 -8.22
CA VAL A 27 -4.49 -3.04 -8.36
C VAL A 27 -3.61 -4.08 -7.64
N VAL A 28 -3.91 -4.43 -6.38
CA VAL A 28 -3.17 -5.49 -5.65
C VAL A 28 -3.14 -6.79 -6.43
N ARG A 29 -4.31 -7.23 -6.94
CA ARG A 29 -4.40 -8.51 -7.63
C ARG A 29 -3.62 -8.49 -8.94
N GLU A 30 -3.80 -7.45 -9.75
CA GLU A 30 -3.09 -7.28 -11.02
C GLU A 30 -1.58 -7.21 -10.77
N THR A 31 -1.13 -6.35 -9.85
CA THR A 31 0.29 -6.25 -9.49
C THR A 31 0.85 -7.57 -8.93
N ALA A 32 0.07 -8.32 -8.13
CA ALA A 32 0.50 -9.62 -7.62
C ALA A 32 0.57 -10.70 -8.71
N GLU A 33 -0.37 -10.69 -9.67
CA GLU A 33 -0.34 -11.58 -10.84
C GLU A 33 0.85 -11.27 -11.75
N ASP A 34 1.14 -9.99 -11.96
CA ASP A 34 2.32 -9.53 -12.70
C ASP A 34 3.61 -9.99 -12.01
N LEU A 35 3.75 -9.73 -10.70
CA LEU A 35 4.88 -10.19 -9.88
C LEU A 35 5.04 -11.72 -9.90
N ALA A 36 3.94 -12.47 -9.81
CA ALA A 36 3.98 -13.93 -9.83
C ALA A 36 4.44 -14.48 -11.19
N THR A 37 3.99 -13.86 -12.28
CA THR A 37 4.39 -14.24 -13.65
C THR A 37 5.86 -13.90 -13.91
N ASP A 38 6.27 -12.69 -13.53
CA ASP A 38 7.64 -12.19 -13.65
C ASP A 38 8.64 -13.06 -12.86
N ALA A 39 8.30 -13.44 -11.63
CA ALA A 39 9.13 -14.30 -10.80
C ALA A 39 9.44 -15.66 -11.46
N VAL A 40 8.44 -16.32 -12.07
CA VAL A 40 8.61 -17.61 -12.76
C VAL A 40 9.50 -17.46 -14.00
N ALA A 41 9.29 -16.41 -14.79
CA ALA A 41 10.08 -16.16 -15.99
C ALA A 41 11.57 -15.93 -15.65
N ARG A 42 11.84 -15.21 -14.56
CA ARG A 42 13.21 -14.93 -14.09
C ARG A 42 13.91 -16.15 -13.51
N ASP A 43 13.20 -16.95 -12.72
CA ASP A 43 13.73 -18.21 -12.19
C ASP A 43 14.18 -19.14 -13.32
N GLN A 44 13.37 -19.23 -14.39
CA GLN A 44 13.71 -20.00 -15.59
C GLN A 44 14.89 -19.42 -16.39
N ALA A 45 15.11 -18.11 -16.35
CA ALA A 45 16.22 -17.46 -17.05
C ALA A 45 17.58 -17.76 -16.39
N GLY A 46 17.60 -18.10 -15.09
CA GLY A 46 18.80 -18.51 -14.36
C GLY A 46 19.90 -17.44 -14.27
N LYS A 47 19.54 -16.15 -14.40
CA LYS A 47 20.45 -15.01 -14.36
C LYS A 47 19.98 -14.00 -13.32
N PRO A 48 20.91 -13.32 -12.61
CA PRO A 48 20.53 -12.22 -11.74
C PRO A 48 19.87 -11.10 -12.57
N PRO A 49 18.82 -10.44 -12.06
CA PRO A 49 18.17 -9.35 -12.76
C PRO A 49 19.14 -8.20 -13.06
N ALA A 50 18.90 -7.51 -14.18
CA ALA A 50 19.60 -6.26 -14.46
C ALA A 50 19.18 -5.17 -13.45
N TYR A 51 19.98 -4.11 -13.33
CA TYR A 51 19.69 -3.00 -12.41
C TYR A 51 18.31 -2.35 -12.64
N GLU A 52 17.92 -2.19 -13.91
CA GLU A 52 16.60 -1.68 -14.31
C GLU A 52 15.47 -2.59 -13.84
N GLU A 53 15.63 -3.89 -14.07
CA GLU A 53 14.64 -4.90 -13.69
C GLU A 53 14.45 -4.97 -12.16
N HIS A 54 15.53 -4.81 -11.39
CA HIS A 54 15.45 -4.73 -9.93
C HIS A 54 14.64 -3.52 -9.45
N ALA A 55 14.80 -2.38 -10.11
CA ALA A 55 14.04 -1.19 -9.77
C ALA A 55 12.55 -1.37 -10.09
N GLU A 56 12.23 -1.94 -11.25
CA GLU A 56 10.85 -2.26 -11.64
C GLU A 56 10.18 -3.20 -10.62
N ILE A 57 10.86 -4.29 -10.24
CA ILE A 57 10.37 -5.21 -9.21
C ILE A 57 10.17 -4.49 -7.87
N SER A 58 11.13 -3.67 -7.47
CA SER A 58 11.07 -2.95 -6.18
C SER A 58 9.86 -2.01 -6.12
N VAL A 59 9.56 -1.34 -7.23
CA VAL A 59 8.37 -0.48 -7.38
C VAL A 59 7.08 -1.31 -7.32
N LEU A 60 7.01 -2.44 -8.03
CA LEU A 60 5.85 -3.33 -7.98
C LEU A 60 5.60 -3.88 -6.57
N VAL A 61 6.65 -4.34 -5.89
CA VAL A 61 6.57 -4.83 -4.50
C VAL A 61 6.09 -3.73 -3.57
N ALA A 62 6.64 -2.52 -3.68
CA ALA A 62 6.22 -1.37 -2.88
C ALA A 62 4.73 -1.02 -3.08
N MET A 63 4.24 -1.05 -4.32
CA MET A 63 2.82 -0.83 -4.62
C MET A 63 1.94 -1.94 -4.05
N ALA A 64 2.35 -3.20 -4.19
CA ALA A 64 1.63 -4.35 -3.66
C ALA A 64 1.53 -4.32 -2.14
N GLU A 65 2.63 -4.04 -1.44
CA GLU A 65 2.65 -3.92 0.02
C GLU A 65 1.81 -2.75 0.53
N ALA A 66 1.86 -1.60 -0.14
CA ALA A 66 1.05 -0.43 0.20
C ALA A 66 -0.44 -0.76 0.16
N ALA A 67 -0.87 -1.40 -0.92
CA ALA A 67 -2.27 -1.72 -1.12
C ALA A 67 -2.72 -2.93 -0.26
N ALA A 68 -1.86 -3.92 -0.02
CA ALA A 68 -2.11 -5.00 0.94
C ALA A 68 -2.25 -4.48 2.38
N SER A 69 -1.37 -3.56 2.80
CA SER A 69 -1.43 -2.92 4.12
C SER A 69 -2.74 -2.18 4.33
N ARG A 70 -3.17 -1.42 3.32
CA ARG A 70 -4.46 -0.70 3.34
C ARG A 70 -5.64 -1.66 3.40
N ALA A 71 -5.64 -2.69 2.56
CA ALA A 71 -6.70 -3.69 2.52
C ALA A 71 -6.81 -4.46 3.84
N ALA A 72 -5.69 -4.85 4.45
CA ALA A 72 -5.66 -5.54 5.74
C ALA A 72 -6.21 -4.67 6.87
N GLN A 73 -5.78 -3.41 6.97
CA GLN A 73 -6.29 -2.47 7.98
C GLN A 73 -7.79 -2.22 7.81
N GLU A 74 -8.24 -1.97 6.58
CA GLU A 74 -9.65 -1.68 6.30
C GLU A 74 -10.56 -2.90 6.51
N SER A 75 -10.16 -4.07 6.02
CA SER A 75 -10.98 -5.28 6.11
C SER A 75 -11.11 -5.76 7.56
N THR A 76 -10.02 -5.72 8.33
CA THR A 76 -10.06 -6.12 9.74
C THR A 76 -10.88 -5.16 10.59
N ALA A 77 -10.80 -3.84 10.34
CA ALA A 77 -11.64 -2.86 11.02
C ALA A 77 -13.13 -3.06 10.68
N ARG A 78 -13.47 -3.14 9.39
CA ARG A 78 -14.86 -3.36 8.94
C ARG A 78 -15.45 -4.66 9.48
N ALA A 79 -14.65 -5.72 9.60
CA ALA A 79 -15.11 -6.98 10.17
C ALA A 79 -15.56 -6.80 11.63
N LEU A 80 -14.87 -6.00 12.43
CA LEU A 80 -15.28 -5.70 13.81
C LEU A 80 -16.58 -4.90 13.85
N ASP A 81 -16.73 -3.92 12.96
CA ASP A 81 -17.96 -3.12 12.84
C ASP A 81 -19.18 -4.00 12.48
N ILE A 82 -19.01 -4.92 11.53
CA ILE A 82 -20.08 -5.85 11.09
C ILE A 82 -20.49 -6.81 12.22
N ILE A 83 -19.52 -7.34 12.98
CA ILE A 83 -19.78 -8.25 14.10
C ILE A 83 -20.43 -7.49 15.28
N GLY A 84 -20.15 -6.18 15.41
CA GLY A 84 -20.66 -5.33 16.47
C GLY A 84 -20.14 -5.72 17.85
N ALA A 85 -20.96 -5.61 18.90
CA ALA A 85 -20.55 -5.82 20.29
C ALA A 85 -19.89 -7.19 20.57
N HIS A 86 -20.25 -8.23 19.80
CA HIS A 86 -19.67 -9.57 19.93
C HIS A 86 -18.18 -9.64 19.56
N SER A 87 -17.69 -8.65 18.81
CA SER A 87 -16.28 -8.55 18.42
C SER A 87 -15.34 -8.35 19.61
N ALA A 88 -15.86 -7.77 20.70
CA ALA A 88 -15.14 -7.56 21.97
C ALA A 88 -15.03 -8.83 22.85
N SER A 89 -15.54 -9.97 22.38
CA SER A 89 -15.48 -11.23 23.12
C SER A 89 -14.03 -11.73 23.22
N ALA A 90 -13.45 -11.66 24.43
CA ALA A 90 -12.13 -12.21 24.71
C ALA A 90 -12.03 -13.72 24.42
N ARG A 91 -13.15 -14.46 24.55
CA ARG A 91 -13.21 -15.89 24.24
C ARG A 91 -13.03 -16.19 22.75
N LEU A 92 -13.53 -15.33 21.88
CA LEU A 92 -13.46 -15.50 20.42
C LEU A 92 -12.23 -14.80 19.81
N GLY A 93 -11.78 -13.72 20.45
CA GLY A 93 -10.56 -12.98 20.12
C GLY A 93 -10.58 -12.42 18.70
N PHE A 94 -11.72 -11.92 18.22
CA PHE A 94 -11.86 -11.40 16.85
C PHE A 94 -11.00 -10.16 16.59
N ASP A 95 -10.78 -9.35 17.62
CA ASP A 95 -9.92 -8.16 17.60
C ASP A 95 -8.44 -8.48 17.34
N ARG A 96 -8.00 -9.75 17.49
CA ARG A 96 -6.60 -10.16 17.28
C ARG A 96 -6.10 -9.86 15.87
N PHE A 97 -6.96 -10.00 14.86
CA PHE A 97 -6.57 -9.79 13.47
C PHE A 97 -6.32 -8.31 13.19
N TRP A 98 -7.18 -7.44 13.70
CA TRP A 98 -6.99 -6.00 13.63
C TRP A 98 -5.73 -5.56 14.36
N ARG A 99 -5.49 -6.08 15.58
CA ARG A 99 -4.25 -5.79 16.34
C ARG A 99 -3.01 -6.24 15.57
N ASN A 100 -3.00 -7.46 15.04
CA ASN A 100 -1.86 -7.99 14.26
C ASN A 100 -1.60 -7.15 13.01
N ALA A 101 -2.65 -6.84 12.23
CA ALA A 101 -2.54 -5.99 11.05
C ALA A 101 -2.00 -4.60 11.41
N ARG A 102 -2.50 -4.00 12.50
CA ARG A 102 -2.05 -2.69 12.97
C ARG A 102 -0.58 -2.71 13.39
N THR A 103 -0.16 -3.71 14.15
CA THR A 103 1.23 -3.85 14.58
C THR A 103 2.17 -4.04 13.39
N HIS A 104 1.83 -4.95 12.47
CA HIS A 104 2.68 -5.25 11.32
C HIS A 104 2.85 -4.04 10.39
N THR A 105 1.76 -3.34 10.08
CA THR A 105 1.78 -2.14 9.21
C THR A 105 2.40 -0.90 9.85
N LEU A 106 2.54 -0.87 11.18
CA LEU A 106 3.29 0.19 11.88
C LEU A 106 4.78 -0.11 11.93
N TYR A 107 5.16 -1.38 12.04
CA TYR A 107 6.55 -1.81 11.98
C TYR A 107 7.13 -1.60 10.58
N GLU A 108 6.34 -1.92 9.55
CA GLU A 108 6.71 -1.78 8.15
C GLU A 108 5.89 -0.65 7.49
N PRO A 109 6.26 0.63 7.70
CA PRO A 109 5.48 1.74 7.18
C PRO A 109 5.63 1.85 5.66
N VAL A 110 4.50 1.93 4.96
CA VAL A 110 4.45 2.02 3.49
C VAL A 110 4.80 3.42 2.94
N GLY A 111 4.86 4.43 3.81
CA GLY A 111 5.06 5.84 3.43
C GLY A 111 6.37 6.09 2.69
N PRO A 112 7.53 5.67 3.22
CA PRO A 112 8.81 5.76 2.52
C PRO A 112 8.77 5.07 1.16
N ARG A 113 8.30 3.82 1.08
CA ARG A 113 8.25 3.08 -0.18
C ARG A 113 7.38 3.74 -1.24
N LEU A 114 6.25 4.34 -0.85
CA LEU A 114 5.41 5.12 -1.77
C LEU A 114 6.09 6.39 -2.28
N ARG A 115 7.02 6.99 -1.51
CA ARG A 115 7.84 8.11 -2.01
C ARG A 115 8.81 7.62 -3.08
N ASP A 116 9.45 6.48 -2.86
CA ASP A 116 10.39 5.88 -3.82
C ASP A 116 9.67 5.51 -5.13
N VAL A 117 8.44 4.95 -5.03
CA VAL A 117 7.57 4.72 -6.19
C VAL A 117 7.27 6.03 -6.95
N GLY A 118 6.97 7.10 -6.22
CA GLY A 118 6.73 8.42 -6.82
C GLY A 118 7.96 8.98 -7.52
N ASP A 119 9.13 8.86 -6.89
CA ASP A 119 10.40 9.33 -7.44
C ASP A 119 10.81 8.56 -8.71
N TYR A 120 10.55 7.24 -8.72
CA TYR A 120 10.74 6.40 -9.91
C TYR A 120 9.89 6.88 -11.10
N PHE A 121 8.58 7.06 -10.92
CA PHE A 121 7.70 7.46 -12.02
C PHE A 121 7.87 8.93 -12.45
N LEU A 122 8.23 9.83 -11.53
CA LEU A 122 8.32 11.27 -11.81
C LEU A 122 9.71 11.69 -12.28
N ASN A 123 10.77 11.10 -11.73
CA ASN A 123 12.16 11.53 -11.94
C ASN A 123 13.04 10.44 -12.57
N GLY A 124 12.54 9.22 -12.76
CA GLY A 124 13.33 8.10 -13.26
C GLY A 124 14.37 7.58 -12.26
N ALA A 125 14.18 7.89 -10.97
CA ALA A 125 15.10 7.47 -9.92
C ALA A 125 14.86 6.01 -9.54
N HIS A 126 15.90 5.18 -9.54
CA HIS A 126 15.78 3.79 -9.11
C HIS A 126 15.63 3.72 -7.58
N PRO A 127 14.67 2.96 -7.04
CA PRO A 127 14.56 2.74 -5.60
C PRO A 127 15.87 2.15 -5.06
N PRO A 128 16.27 2.51 -3.84
CA PRO A 128 17.44 1.93 -3.22
C PRO A 128 17.21 0.43 -2.97
N PHE A 129 18.03 -0.43 -3.58
CA PHE A 129 18.08 -1.86 -3.29
C PHE A 129 19.51 -2.31 -3.03
N VAL A 130 19.66 -3.30 -2.15
CA VAL A 130 20.94 -3.95 -1.87
C VAL A 130 20.91 -5.32 -2.54
N LEU A 131 21.81 -5.55 -3.49
CA LEU A 131 22.03 -6.89 -4.03
C LEU A 131 22.72 -7.73 -2.95
N PRO A 132 22.23 -8.95 -2.67
CA PRO A 132 23.02 -9.91 -1.90
C PRO A 132 24.33 -10.19 -2.64
N ASP A 133 25.45 -10.25 -1.91
CA ASP A 133 26.77 -10.63 -2.43
C ASP A 133 26.79 -12.03 -3.08
#